data_AF-A0A651I512-F1
#
_entry.id   AF-A0A651I512-F1
#
_cell.length_a   1.000
_cell.length_b   1.000
_cell.length_c   1.000
_cell.angle_alpha   90.00
_cell.angle_beta   90.00
_cell.angle_gamma   90.00
#
_symmetry.space_group_name_H-M   'P 1'
#
loop_
_entity.id
_entity.type
_entity.pdbx_description
1 polymer ?
#
loop_
_entity_poly.entity_id
_entity_poly.type
_entity_poly.pdbx_seq_one_letter_code
_entity_poly.pdbx_strand_id
1 'polypeptide(L)' 'MARFDVFENEGGAGYLLDVQSDLLSGLNTRVVVPLLPQFSAPSPAQRLNPVFSIEDQKLVMATQYMAAVPEKELRS' A
#
# COMPACT_ATOMS: atom_id res chain seq x y z
N MET A 1 4.86 -7.63 -11.18
CA MET A 1 3.91 -6.74 -10.47
C MET A 1 3.81 -5.46 -11.25
N ALA A 2 2.59 -5.00 -11.49
CA ALA A 2 2.31 -3.74 -12.14
C ALA A 2 2.07 -2.66 -11.08
N ARG A 3 2.36 -1.41 -11.43
CA ARG A 3 2.00 -0.25 -10.62
C ARG A 3 0.50 -0.29 -10.29
N PHE A 4 0.18 -0.06 -9.03
CA PHE A 4 -1.15 -0.08 -8.42
C PHE A 4 -1.72 -1.48 -8.11
N ASP A 5 -0.92 -2.54 -8.25
CA ASP A 5 -1.23 -3.82 -7.62
C ASP A 5 -1.28 -3.67 -6.09
N VAL A 6 -2.17 -4.45 -5.46
CA VAL A 6 -2.38 -4.46 -4.01
C VAL A 6 -2.00 -5.84 -3.48
N PHE A 7 -1.22 -5.87 -2.40
CA PHE A 7 -0.70 -7.08 -1.77
C PHE A 7 -1.14 -7.17 -0.32
N GLU A 8 -1.35 -8.38 0.20
CA GLU A 8 -1.56 -8.56 1.63
C GLU A 8 -0.33 -8.14 2.42
N ASN A 9 -0.56 -7.49 3.57
CA ASN A 9 0.52 -7.13 4.48
C ASN A 9 0.75 -8.25 5.50
N GLU A 10 1.65 -9.21 5.23
CA GLU A 10 1.95 -10.31 6.17
C GLU A 10 2.44 -9.82 7.56
N GLY A 11 3.00 -8.61 7.63
CA GLY A 11 3.49 -8.01 8.87
C GLY A 11 2.42 -7.34 9.74
N GLY A 12 1.15 -7.33 9.32
CA GLY A 12 0.09 -6.64 10.07
C GLY A 12 -1.28 -6.68 9.41
N ALA A 13 -2.13 -5.70 9.73
CA ALA A 13 -3.46 -5.59 9.13
C ALA A 13 -3.41 -4.73 7.85
N GLY A 14 -4.34 -5.02 6.92
CA GLY A 14 -4.52 -4.26 5.69
C GLY A 14 -3.63 -4.74 4.55
N TYR A 15 -3.27 -3.81 3.67
CA TYR A 15 -2.61 -4.13 2.41
C TYR A 15 -1.44 -3.19 2.12
N LEU A 16 -0.64 -3.54 1.12
CA LEU A 16 0.42 -2.71 0.55
C LEU A 16 0.06 -2.39 -0.91
N LEU A 17 0.00 -1.10 -1.25
CA LEU A 17 -0.24 -0.62 -2.61
C LEU A 17 1.10 -0.32 -3.28
N ASP A 18 1.42 -0.98 -4.39
CA ASP A 18 2.59 -0.63 -5.21
C ASP A 18 2.33 0.70 -5.94
N VAL A 19 3.20 1.68 -5.73
CA VAL A 19 3.13 3.00 -6.39
C VAL A 19 4.35 3.24 -7.28
N GLN A 20 5.26 2.27 -7.40
CA GLN A 20 6.47 2.37 -8.20
C GLN A 20 6.13 2.39 -9.70
N SER A 21 6.83 3.23 -10.46
CA SER A 21 6.71 3.24 -11.93
C SER A 21 7.14 1.91 -12.54
N ASP A 22 6.38 1.40 -13.52
CA ASP A 22 6.71 0.17 -14.25
C ASP A 22 8.05 0.26 -15.01
N LEU A 23 8.52 1.48 -15.30
CA LEU A 23 9.87 1.71 -15.87
C LEU A 23 10.99 1.21 -14.95
N LEU A 24 10.72 1.10 -13.65
CA LEU A 24 11.63 0.62 -12.62
C LEU A 24 11.35 -0.84 -12.24
N SER A 25 10.64 -1.59 -13.08
CA SER A 25 10.19 -2.95 -12.77
C SER A 25 11.33 -3.97 -12.61
N GLY A 26 12.54 -3.67 -13.08
CA GLY A 26 13.73 -4.50 -12.91
C GLY A 26 14.48 -4.34 -11.58
N LEU A 27 14.03 -3.46 -10.68
CA LEU A 27 14.57 -3.37 -9.32
C LEU A 27 14.03 -4.50 -8.43
N ASN A 28 14.83 -4.96 -7.47
CA ASN A 28 14.44 -6.00 -6.51
C ASN A 28 13.64 -5.46 -5.30
N THR A 29 13.29 -4.18 -5.32
CA THR A 29 12.46 -3.52 -4.32
C THR A 29 11.29 -2.80 -5.00
N ARG A 30 10.22 -2.61 -4.25
CA ARG A 30 9.03 -1.85 -4.65
C ARG A 30 8.78 -0.72 -3.67
N VAL A 31 8.54 0.48 -4.18
CA VAL A 31 7.99 1.58 -3.39
C VAL A 31 6.51 1.34 -3.19
N VAL A 32 6.11 1.16 -1.94
CA VAL A 32 4.73 0.85 -1.55
C VAL A 32 4.18 1.88 -0.56
N VAL A 33 2.86 1.97 -0.50
CA VAL A 33 2.13 2.71 0.54
C VAL A 33 1.18 1.77 1.28
N PRO A 34 1.18 1.75 2.62
CA PRO A 34 0.26 0.91 3.36
C PRO A 34 -1.19 1.43 3.29
N LEU A 35 -2.11 0.49 3.08
CA LEU A 35 -3.56 0.67 3.14
C LEU A 35 -4.04 0.11 4.49
N LEU A 36 -4.31 0.98 5.45
CA LEU A 36 -4.67 0.60 6.80
C LEU A 36 -6.20 0.52 6.95
N PRO A 37 -6.75 -0.47 7.67
CA PRO A 37 -8.16 -0.47 8.04
C PRO A 37 -8.54 0.85 8.72
N GLN A 38 -9.69 1.43 8.35
CA GLN A 38 -10.09 2.74 8.85
C GLN A 38 -10.14 2.83 10.39
N PHE A 39 -10.47 1.73 11.08
CA PHE A 39 -10.55 1.68 12.54
C PHE A 39 -9.17 1.73 13.23
N SER A 40 -8.09 1.38 12.53
CA SER A 40 -6.71 1.37 13.05
C SER A 40 -5.84 2.48 12.45
N ALA A 41 -6.34 3.20 11.45
CA ALA A 41 -5.61 4.27 10.79
C ALA A 41 -5.63 5.58 11.62
N PRO A 42 -4.57 6.40 11.57
CA PRO A 42 -4.63 7.79 12.02
C PRO A 42 -5.75 8.56 11.30
N SER A 43 -6.25 9.62 11.93
CA SER A 43 -7.25 10.51 11.30
C SER A 43 -6.76 10.99 9.93
N PRO A 44 -7.47 10.70 8.82
CA PRO A 44 -6.98 11.01 7.49
C PRO A 44 -6.91 12.52 7.23
N ALA A 45 -5.75 13.01 6.79
CA ALA A 45 -5.66 14.31 6.15
C ALA A 45 -6.24 14.18 4.73
N GLN A 46 -7.44 14.71 4.49
CA GLN A 46 -8.29 14.40 3.31
C GLN A 46 -7.57 14.24 1.96
N ARG A 47 -6.62 15.11 1.62
CA ARG A 47 -5.89 15.02 0.35
C ARG A 47 -4.70 14.07 0.37
N LEU A 48 -4.00 13.99 1.51
CA LEU A 48 -2.80 13.17 1.65
C LEU A 48 -3.15 11.70 1.84
N ASN A 49 -4.25 11.42 2.54
CA ASN A 49 -4.67 10.10 2.97
C ASN A 49 -6.05 9.76 2.37
N PRO A 50 -6.14 9.50 1.05
CA PRO A 50 -7.39 9.08 0.43
C PRO A 50 -7.89 7.76 1.05
N VAL A 51 -9.21 7.57 1.01
CA VAL A 51 -9.87 6.36 1.51
C VAL A 51 -10.37 5.55 0.32
N PHE A 52 -10.00 4.28 0.28
CA PHE A 52 -10.43 3.31 -0.72
C PHE A 52 -11.44 2.33 -0.14
N SER A 53 -12.26 1.74 -1.01
CA SER A 53 -13.08 0.57 -0.70
C SER A 53 -12.53 -0.62 -1.47
N ILE A 54 -12.03 -1.63 -0.75
CA ILE A 54 -11.55 -2.90 -1.32
C ILE A 54 -12.29 -4.01 -0.58
N GLU A 55 -12.96 -4.91 -1.29
CA GLU A 55 -13.74 -6.01 -0.69
C GLU A 55 -14.69 -5.53 0.43
N ASP A 56 -15.43 -4.44 0.16
CA ASP A 56 -16.32 -3.76 1.12
C ASP A 56 -15.67 -3.21 2.40
N GLN A 57 -14.33 -3.28 2.51
CA GLN A 57 -13.57 -2.70 3.59
C GLN A 57 -13.06 -1.29 3.23
N LYS A 58 -13.28 -0.34 4.14
CA LYS A 58 -12.70 1.00 4.05
C LYS A 58 -11.25 1.01 4.53
N LEU A 59 -10.36 1.41 3.64
CA LEU A 59 -8.93 1.46 3.86
C LEU A 59 -8.40 2.88 3.66
N VAL A 60 -7.59 3.35 4.59
CA VAL A 60 -6.90 4.65 4.53
C VAL A 60 -5.52 4.42 3.94
N MET A 61 -5.21 5.09 2.83
CA MET A 61 -3.86 5.15 2.29
C MET A 61 -2.99 6.04 3.18
N ALA A 62 -2.10 5.46 3.97
CA ALA A 62 -1.21 6.21 4.85
C ALA A 62 0.06 6.62 4.10
N THR A 63 -0.07 7.60 3.20
CA THR A 63 1.01 8.06 2.29
C THR A 63 2.31 8.42 3.01
N GLN A 64 2.21 8.97 4.23
CA GLN A 64 3.38 9.31 5.05
C GLN A 64 4.20 8.10 5.54
N TYR A 65 3.66 6.88 5.42
CA TYR A 65 4.35 5.63 5.74
C TYR A 65 4.86 4.90 4.49
N MET A 66 5.00 5.62 3.37
CA MET A 66 5.61 5.08 2.16
C MET A 66 7.03 4.56 2.44
N ALA A 67 7.35 3.39 1.89
CA ALA A 67 8.64 2.75 2.06
C ALA A 67 9.01 1.92 0.84
N ALA A 68 10.31 1.63 0.69
CA ALA A 68 10.78 0.60 -0.24
C ALA A 68 10.81 -0.74 0.49
N VAL A 69 10.14 -1.75 -0.07
CA VAL A 69 10.10 -3.12 0.45
C VAL A 69 10.73 -4.09 -0.55
N PRO A 70 11.43 -5.15 -0.11
CA PRO A 70 11.93 -6.19 -1.00
C PRO A 70 10.78 -6.87 -1.76
N GLU A 71 10.93 -7.08 -3.06
CA GLU A 71 9.89 -7.70 -3.91
C GLU A 71 9.46 -9.07 -3.39
N LYS A 72 10.39 -9.83 -2.80
CA LYS A 72 10.13 -11.15 -2.20
C LYS A 72 9.17 -11.15 -1.00
N GLU A 73 8.91 -9.99 -0.41
CA GLU A 73 7.98 -9.82 0.73
C GLU A 73 6.56 -9.49 0.27
N LEU A 74 6.37 -9.14 -1.01
CA LEU A 74 5.07 -8.89 -1.60
C LEU A 74 4.52 -10.19 -2.19
N ARG A 75 3.58 -10.82 -1.50
CA ARG A 75 2.91 -12.04 -1.96
C ARG A 75 1.51 -11.73 -2.46
N SER A 76 1.15 -12.39 -3.55
CA SER A 76 -0.17 -12.34 -4.19
C SER A 76 -1.10 -13.39 -3.58
#